data_AF-A0A3R9SBX1-F1
#
_entry.id   AF-A0A3R9SBX1-F1
#
_cell.length_a   1.000
_cell.length_b   1.000
_cell.length_c   1.000
_cell.angle_alpha   90.00
_cell.angle_beta   90.00
_cell.angle_gamma   90.00
#
_symmetry.space_group_name_H-M   'P 1'
#
loop_
_entity.id
_entity.type
_entity.pdbx_description
1 polymer ?
#
loop_
_entity_poly.entity_id
_entity_poly.type
_entity_poly.pdbx_seq_one_letter_code
_entity_poly.pdbx_strand_id
1 'polypeptide(L)'
;AVGSIFITPWNLFNNPQVIHYTIDILGAFIGPLFGVLLADFYLVKKQKIVVDDLYTLDTQGSYWYKNGYNHSAFHALIPASLIPILCVLLPQLSGLANFTWFIGMGFGFVIYRFLNQPLAHAKSAMTKVKVQ
;
A
#
# COMPACT_ATOMS: atom_id res chain seq x y z
N ALA A 1 20.51 -9.39 -13.50
CA ALA A 1 21.98 -9.21 -13.48
C ALA A 1 22.46 -8.16 -14.50
N VAL A 2 22.06 -8.23 -15.78
CA VAL A 2 22.54 -7.24 -16.77
C VAL A 2 21.95 -5.83 -16.56
N GLY A 3 20.68 -5.73 -16.16
CA GLY A 3 20.02 -4.43 -15.93
C GLY A 3 20.68 -3.54 -14.86
N SER A 4 21.33 -4.12 -13.85
CA SER A 4 21.99 -3.35 -12.78
C SER A 4 23.24 -2.61 -13.26
N ILE A 5 23.88 -3.09 -14.33
CA ILE A 5 25.04 -2.43 -14.93
C ILE A 5 24.60 -1.12 -15.60
N PHE A 6 23.44 -1.12 -16.27
CA PHE A 6 22.88 0.07 -16.92
C PHE A 6 22.39 1.14 -15.95
N ILE A 7 21.95 0.74 -14.74
CA ILE A 7 21.56 1.69 -13.69
C ILE A 7 22.80 2.46 -13.17
N THR A 8 24.02 1.93 -13.39
CA THR A 8 25.29 2.56 -12.99
C THR A 8 25.22 3.14 -11.57
N PRO A 9 24.93 2.33 -10.54
CA PRO A 9 24.63 2.82 -9.20
C PRO A 9 25.78 3.65 -8.61
N TRP A 10 27.03 3.40 -9.03
CA TRP A 10 28.20 4.22 -8.67
C TRP A 10 28.06 5.68 -9.09
N ASN A 11 27.36 5.98 -10.19
CA ASN A 11 27.07 7.35 -10.60
C ASN A 11 26.08 8.04 -9.66
N LEU A 12 25.15 7.29 -9.04
CA LEU A 12 24.24 7.78 -8.00
C LEU A 12 25.00 8.14 -6.71
N PHE A 13 26.00 7.35 -6.33
CA PHE A 13 26.74 7.53 -5.07
C PHE A 13 27.78 8.67 -5.10
N ASN A 14 28.18 9.15 -6.28
CA ASN A 14 29.15 10.24 -6.41
C ASN A 14 28.61 11.62 -5.99
N ASN A 15 27.30 11.76 -5.76
CA ASN A 15 26.69 13.01 -5.33
C ASN A 15 25.83 12.81 -4.07
N PRO A 16 26.19 13.44 -2.93
CA PRO A 16 25.45 13.27 -1.68
C PRO A 16 23.97 13.67 -1.77
N GLN A 17 23.63 14.66 -2.62
CA GLN A 17 22.22 15.07 -2.82
C GLN A 17 21.40 14.00 -3.51
N VAL A 18 22.01 13.25 -4.44
CA VAL A 18 21.33 12.20 -5.20
C VAL A 18 21.02 11.00 -4.31
N ILE A 19 21.89 10.71 -3.33
CA ILE A 19 21.67 9.64 -2.35
C ILE A 19 20.42 9.93 -1.51
N HIS A 20 20.31 11.14 -0.94
CA HIS A 20 19.16 11.52 -0.12
C HIS A 20 17.85 11.44 -0.92
N TYR A 21 17.85 12.02 -2.11
CA TYR A 21 16.67 12.01 -2.99
C TYR A 21 16.22 10.59 -3.38
N THR A 22 17.18 9.70 -3.63
CA THR A 22 16.87 8.28 -3.95
C THR A 22 16.20 7.59 -2.77
N ILE A 23 16.72 7.78 -1.55
CA ILE A 23 16.17 7.16 -0.34
C ILE A 23 14.78 7.72 -0.05
N ASP A 24 14.59 9.03 -0.18
CA ASP A 24 13.30 9.68 0.08
C ASP A 24 12.23 9.22 -0.93
N ILE A 25 12.56 9.11 -2.22
CA ILE A 25 11.64 8.56 -3.22
C ILE A 25 11.31 7.10 -2.93
N LEU A 26 12.31 6.27 -2.65
CA LEU A 26 12.06 4.87 -2.29
C LEU A 26 11.17 4.76 -1.05
N GLY A 27 11.42 5.58 -0.04
CA GLY A 27 10.59 5.70 1.16
C GLY A 27 9.15 6.08 0.84
N ALA A 28 8.95 7.05 -0.08
CA ALA A 28 7.64 7.51 -0.53
C ALA A 28 6.81 6.43 -1.23
N PHE A 29 7.43 5.43 -1.88
CA PHE A 29 6.73 4.28 -2.47
C PHE A 29 6.50 3.14 -1.48
N ILE A 30 7.50 2.85 -0.64
CA ILE A 30 7.45 1.72 0.29
C ILE A 30 6.50 1.99 1.46
N GLY A 31 6.47 3.22 1.97
CA GLY A 31 5.60 3.61 3.09
C GLY A 31 4.12 3.28 2.85
N PRO A 32 3.49 3.79 1.77
CA PRO A 32 2.10 3.50 1.41
C PRO A 32 1.80 2.02 1.27
N LEU A 33 2.68 1.26 0.61
CA LEU A 33 2.53 -0.19 0.44
C LEU A 33 2.49 -0.88 1.81
N PHE A 34 3.42 -0.51 2.69
CA PHE A 34 3.45 -1.05 4.05
C PHE A 34 2.20 -0.68 4.85
N GLY A 35 1.70 0.55 4.72
CA GLY A 35 0.46 0.99 5.35
C GLY A 35 -0.77 0.18 4.91
N VAL A 36 -0.90 -0.07 3.61
CA VAL A 36 -1.97 -0.91 3.04
C VAL A 36 -1.90 -2.33 3.59
N LEU A 37 -0.71 -2.95 3.59
CA LEU A 37 -0.51 -4.30 4.13
C LEU A 37 -0.83 -4.38 5.62
N LEU A 38 -0.45 -3.37 6.39
CA LEU A 38 -0.71 -3.32 7.83
C LEU A 38 -2.21 -3.23 8.12
N ALA A 39 -2.94 -2.36 7.39
CA ALA A 39 -4.38 -2.25 7.50
C ALA A 39 -5.09 -3.55 7.08
N ASP A 40 -4.63 -4.17 5.99
CA ASP A 40 -5.20 -5.41 5.49
C ASP A 40 -5.03 -6.56 6.48
N PHE A 41 -3.82 -6.79 6.98
CA PHE A 41 -3.54 -7.90 7.86
C PHE A 41 -4.19 -7.71 9.24
N TYR A 42 -3.98 -6.56 9.90
CA TYR A 42 -4.41 -6.39 11.29
C TYR A 42 -5.88 -5.99 11.44
N LEU A 43 -6.45 -5.15 10.55
CA LEU A 43 -7.82 -4.65 10.73
C LEU A 43 -8.84 -5.37 9.85
N VAL A 44 -8.55 -5.57 8.57
CA VAL A 44 -9.50 -6.16 7.61
C VAL A 44 -9.57 -7.67 7.82
N LYS A 45 -8.44 -8.36 7.73
CA LYS A 45 -8.33 -9.82 7.87
C LYS A 45 -8.22 -10.27 9.33
N LYS A 46 -7.97 -9.36 10.27
CA LYS A 46 -7.85 -9.64 11.72
C LYS A 46 -6.87 -10.77 12.00
N GLN A 47 -5.71 -10.73 11.34
CA GLN A 47 -4.62 -11.71 11.44
C GLN A 47 -5.01 -13.14 11.01
N LYS A 48 -6.11 -13.30 10.27
CA LYS A 48 -6.53 -14.59 9.72
C LYS A 48 -6.12 -14.68 8.26
N ILE A 49 -5.17 -15.56 7.98
CA ILE A 49 -4.69 -15.88 6.63
C ILE A 49 -4.92 -17.37 6.40
N VAL A 50 -5.57 -17.71 5.30
CA VAL A 50 -5.59 -19.06 4.74
C VAL A 50 -4.29 -19.25 3.96
N VAL A 51 -3.38 -20.10 4.44
CA VAL A 51 -2.04 -20.26 3.84
C VAL A 51 -2.12 -21.01 2.51
N ASP A 52 -2.98 -22.02 2.42
CA ASP A 52 -3.14 -22.84 1.21
C ASP A 52 -3.55 -21.97 0.00
N ASP A 53 -4.44 -21.01 0.22
CA ASP A 53 -4.92 -20.08 -0.80
C ASP A 53 -3.83 -19.10 -1.29
N LEU A 54 -2.71 -18.92 -0.56
CA LEU A 54 -1.60 -18.05 -1.01
C LEU A 54 -0.78 -18.67 -2.14
N TYR A 55 -0.84 -20.00 -2.29
CA TYR A 55 -0.01 -20.75 -3.23
C TYR A 55 -0.82 -21.32 -4.40
N THR A 56 -2.07 -20.91 -4.56
CA THR A 56 -2.95 -21.33 -5.67
C THR A 56 -3.34 -20.16 -6.56
N LEU A 57 -3.61 -20.45 -7.83
CA LEU A 57 -4.20 -19.52 -8.79
C LEU A 57 -5.67 -19.83 -9.05
N ASP A 58 -6.32 -20.58 -8.15
CA ASP A 58 -7.73 -20.88 -8.25
C ASP A 58 -8.56 -19.58 -8.26
N THR A 59 -9.44 -19.47 -9.24
CA THR A 59 -10.36 -18.34 -9.39
C THR A 59 -11.38 -18.22 -8.25
N GLN A 60 -11.59 -19.31 -7.50
CA GLN A 60 -12.44 -19.35 -6.30
C GLN A 60 -11.65 -19.13 -5.00
N GLY A 61 -10.32 -18.98 -5.07
CA GLY A 61 -9.47 -18.78 -3.90
C GLY A 61 -9.72 -17.43 -3.22
N SER A 62 -9.52 -17.37 -1.90
CA SER A 62 -9.82 -16.18 -1.07
C SER A 62 -9.04 -14.93 -1.47
N TYR A 63 -7.93 -15.07 -2.21
CA TYR A 63 -7.08 -13.97 -2.67
C TYR A 63 -7.06 -13.76 -4.19
N TRP A 64 -7.94 -14.44 -4.94
CA TRP A 64 -8.10 -14.17 -6.36
C TRP A 64 -8.78 -12.82 -6.63
N TYR A 65 -9.58 -12.32 -5.67
CA TYR A 65 -10.33 -11.08 -5.79
C TYR A 65 -11.10 -10.99 -7.13
N LYS A 66 -10.93 -9.90 -7.89
CA LYS A 66 -11.52 -9.73 -9.22
C LYS A 66 -10.40 -9.82 -10.26
N ASN A 67 -10.44 -10.85 -11.10
CA ASN A 67 -9.43 -11.14 -12.13
C ASN A 67 -7.98 -11.27 -11.59
N GLY A 68 -7.78 -11.76 -10.37
CA GLY A 68 -6.46 -11.90 -9.76
C GLY A 68 -5.97 -10.64 -9.02
N TYR A 69 -6.74 -9.55 -8.98
CA TYR A 69 -6.29 -8.27 -8.42
C TYR A 69 -7.23 -7.69 -7.36
N ASN A 70 -6.62 -7.26 -6.24
CA ASN A 70 -7.29 -6.46 -5.23
C ASN A 70 -7.40 -4.99 -5.68
N HIS A 71 -8.52 -4.65 -6.32
CA HIS A 71 -8.77 -3.30 -6.80
C HIS A 71 -8.82 -2.26 -5.66
N SER A 72 -9.26 -2.67 -4.48
CA SER A 72 -9.29 -1.81 -3.29
C SER A 72 -7.86 -1.43 -2.85
N ALA A 73 -6.92 -2.37 -2.92
CA ALA A 73 -5.50 -2.10 -2.64
C ALA A 73 -4.91 -1.11 -3.65
N PHE A 74 -5.20 -1.26 -4.94
CA PHE A 74 -4.75 -0.30 -5.96
C PHE A 74 -5.32 1.10 -5.75
N HIS A 75 -6.63 1.21 -5.51
CA HIS A 75 -7.27 2.50 -5.23
C HIS A 75 -6.78 3.15 -3.92
N ALA A 76 -6.30 2.36 -2.95
CA ALA A 76 -5.64 2.91 -1.77
C ALA A 76 -4.21 3.37 -2.05
N LEU A 77 -3.44 2.53 -2.74
CA LEU A 77 -2.01 2.71 -2.94
C LEU A 77 -1.69 3.93 -3.82
N ILE A 78 -2.42 4.12 -4.92
CA ILE A 78 -2.17 5.22 -5.87
C ILE A 78 -2.24 6.60 -5.17
N PRO A 79 -3.36 7.01 -4.54
CA PRO A 79 -3.43 8.31 -3.87
C PRO A 79 -2.49 8.39 -2.66
N ALA A 80 -2.30 7.28 -1.93
CA ALA A 80 -1.40 7.25 -0.79
C ALA A 80 0.07 7.45 -1.16
N SER A 81 0.50 7.03 -2.36
CA SER A 81 1.86 7.23 -2.87
C SER A 81 2.06 8.61 -3.50
N LEU A 82 1.04 9.18 -4.13
CA LEU A 82 1.15 10.51 -4.74
C LEU A 82 1.49 11.60 -3.70
N ILE A 83 0.90 11.52 -2.51
CA ILE A 83 1.12 12.52 -1.44
C ILE A 83 2.59 12.62 -1.00
N PRO A 84 3.25 11.54 -0.53
CA PRO A 84 4.66 11.60 -0.13
C PRO A 84 5.59 11.89 -1.31
N ILE A 85 5.29 11.45 -2.53
CA ILE A 85 6.06 11.83 -3.72
C ILE A 85 6.04 13.35 -3.90
N LEU A 86 4.87 13.99 -3.80
CA LEU A 86 4.77 15.45 -3.88
C LEU A 86 5.56 16.16 -2.77
N CYS A 87 5.65 15.58 -1.57
CA CYS A 87 6.49 16.11 -0.49
C CYS A 87 7.99 16.07 -0.82
N VAL A 88 8.46 15.09 -1.61
CA VAL A 88 9.86 15.01 -2.06
C VAL A 88 10.13 15.98 -3.21
N LEU A 89 9.18 16.13 -4.14
CA LEU A 89 9.36 16.92 -5.36
C LEU A 89 9.23 18.43 -5.15
N LEU A 90 8.41 18.87 -4.19
CA LEU A 90 8.15 20.28 -3.94
C LEU A 90 9.14 20.85 -2.93
N PRO A 91 9.99 21.83 -3.31
CA PRO A 91 11.00 22.41 -2.40
C PRO A 91 10.41 23.01 -1.13
N GLN A 92 9.17 23.51 -1.20
CA GLN A 92 8.43 24.10 -0.08
C GLN A 92 8.08 23.07 1.01
N LEU A 93 8.08 21.77 0.67
CA LEU A 93 7.75 20.66 1.56
C LEU A 93 8.97 19.82 1.95
N SER A 94 10.18 20.29 1.63
CA SER A 94 11.46 19.60 1.90
C SER A 94 11.62 19.17 3.37
N GLY A 95 11.05 19.90 4.33
CA GLY A 95 11.03 19.50 5.74
C GLY A 95 10.24 18.20 6.00
N LEU A 96 9.20 17.92 5.22
CA LEU A 96 8.41 16.70 5.29
C LEU A 96 9.01 15.54 4.47
N ALA A 97 9.97 15.80 3.58
CA ALA A 97 10.59 14.77 2.73
C ALA A 97 11.22 13.64 3.57
N ASN A 98 11.87 13.99 4.68
CA ASN A 98 12.45 13.02 5.64
C ASN A 98 11.40 12.11 6.31
N PHE A 99 10.12 12.49 6.28
CA PHE A 99 9.01 11.77 6.91
C PHE A 99 8.08 11.10 5.89
N THR A 100 8.42 11.13 4.61
CA THR A 100 7.61 10.61 3.49
C THR A 100 7.18 9.16 3.69
N TRP A 101 8.07 8.33 4.27
CA TRP A 101 7.76 6.96 4.61
C TRP A 101 6.58 6.85 5.59
N PHE A 102 6.61 7.61 6.69
CA PHE A 102 5.55 7.61 7.72
C PHE A 102 4.26 8.23 7.19
N ILE A 103 4.36 9.32 6.44
CA ILE A 103 3.23 10.00 5.81
C ILE A 103 2.53 9.03 4.86
N GLY A 104 3.28 8.43 3.94
CA GLY A 104 2.77 7.45 3.00
C GLY A 104 2.12 6.26 3.69
N MET A 105 2.78 5.69 4.70
CA MET A 105 2.23 4.61 5.52
C MET A 105 0.89 4.99 6.18
N GLY A 106 0.82 6.17 6.78
CA GLY A 106 -0.42 6.67 7.40
C GLY A 106 -1.55 6.79 6.39
N PHE A 107 -1.30 7.41 5.24
CA PHE A 107 -2.31 7.54 4.18
C PHE A 107 -2.73 6.18 3.60
N GLY A 108 -1.78 5.29 3.30
CA GLY A 108 -2.05 3.95 2.78
C GLY A 108 -2.92 3.13 3.74
N PHE A 109 -2.58 3.18 5.03
CA PHE A 109 -3.34 2.52 6.09
C PHE A 109 -4.77 3.06 6.18
N VAL A 110 -4.92 4.38 6.26
CA VAL A 110 -6.22 5.04 6.44
C VAL A 110 -7.12 4.83 5.23
N ILE A 111 -6.63 5.09 4.01
CA ILE A 111 -7.41 4.97 2.79
C ILE A 111 -7.85 3.51 2.58
N TYR A 112 -6.94 2.54 2.74
CA TYR A 112 -7.29 1.12 2.60
C TYR A 112 -8.32 0.68 3.64
N ARG A 113 -8.20 1.17 4.88
CA ARG A 113 -9.17 0.88 5.94
C ARG A 113 -10.56 1.43 5.63
N PHE A 114 -10.65 2.59 4.98
CA PHE A 114 -11.91 3.20 4.55
C PHE A 114 -12.51 2.50 3.31
N LEU A 115 -11.68 2.03 2.38
CA LEU A 115 -12.18 1.28 1.22
C LEU A 115 -12.65 -0.13 1.61
N ASN A 116 -12.03 -0.74 2.62
CA ASN A 116 -12.38 -2.08 3.10
C ASN A 116 -13.07 -2.06 4.46
N GLN A 117 -13.84 -1.01 4.77
CA GLN A 117 -14.66 -1.07 5.98
C GLN A 117 -15.56 -2.30 5.89
N PRO A 118 -15.62 -3.15 6.92
CA PRO A 118 -16.59 -4.24 6.94
C PRO A 118 -17.95 -3.55 6.84
N LEU A 119 -18.63 -3.75 5.71
CA LEU A 119 -19.94 -3.16 5.44
C LEU A 119 -20.83 -3.41 6.66
N ALA A 120 -21.01 -2.40 7.51
CA ALA A 120 -22.04 -2.41 8.55
C ALA A 120 -23.43 -2.66 7.91
N HIS A 121 -23.55 -2.44 6.60
CA HIS A 121 -24.71 -2.74 5.77
C HIS A 121 -25.03 -4.24 5.61
N ALA A 122 -24.09 -5.16 5.83
CA ALA A 122 -24.39 -6.61 5.77
C ALA A 122 -25.08 -7.13 7.04
N LYS A 123 -24.99 -6.42 8.17
CA LYS A 123 -25.70 -6.79 9.40
C LYS A 123 -27.20 -6.53 9.32
N SER A 124 -27.65 -5.56 8.50
CA SER A 124 -29.08 -5.22 8.38
C SER A 124 -29.89 -6.26 7.57
N ALA A 125 -29.24 -6.97 6.65
CA ALA A 125 -29.90 -8.01 5.84
C ALA A 125 -30.07 -9.36 6.59
N MET A 126 -29.14 -9.72 7.49
CA MET A 126 -29.22 -10.99 8.23
C MET A 126 -30.17 -10.94 9.44
N THR A 127 -30.51 -9.75 9.97
CA THR A 127 -31.52 -9.63 11.03
C THR A 127 -32.93 -9.85 10.52
N LYS A 128 -33.21 -9.58 9.23
CA LYS A 128 -34.55 -9.81 8.64
C LYS A 128 -34.87 -11.27 8.32
N VAL A 129 -33.86 -12.13 8.17
CA VAL A 129 -34.08 -13.55 7.79
C VAL A 129 -34.34 -14.45 9.00
N LYS A 130 -34.02 -14.01 10.22
CA LYS A 130 -34.14 -14.85 11.43
C LYS A 130 -35.43 -14.63 12.24
N VAL A 131 -36.38 -13.82 11.73
CA VAL A 131 -37.63 -13.47 12.43
C VAL A 131 -38.88 -13.69 11.56
N GLN A 132 -38.81 -14.57 10.54
CA GLN A 132 -39.99 -15.07 9.84
C GLN A 132 -39.97 -16.58 9.80
#